data_AF-A0A9D8GLX8-F1
#
_entry.id   AF-A0A9D8GLX8-F1
#
_cell.length_a   1.000
_cell.length_b   1.000
_cell.length_c   1.000
_cell.angle_alpha   90.00
_cell.angle_beta   90.00
_cell.angle_gamma   90.00
#
_symmetry.space_group_name_H-M   'P 1'
#
loop_
_entity.id
_entity.type
_entity.pdbx_description
1 polymer ?
#
loop_
_entity_poly.entity_id
_entity_poly.type
_entity_poly.pdbx_seq_one_letter_code
_entity_poly.pdbx_strand_id
1 'polypeptide(L)' 'NHINGIENFWNQAKRHMRKFNGVPKAHFGLFLKECEWHFNTSDPSEQLTQIKQWVKRHLR' A
#
# COMPACT_ATOMS: atom_id res chain seq x y z
N ASN A 1 -4.28 18.17 13.26
CA ASN A 1 -3.69 16.82 13.34
C ASN A 1 -3.72 16.01 12.03
N HIS A 2 -4.43 16.44 10.97
CA HIS A 2 -4.46 15.74 9.66
C HIS A 2 -3.15 15.88 8.84
N ILE A 3 -2.41 16.98 9.02
CA ILE A 3 -1.12 17.24 8.35
C ILE A 3 -0.08 16.15 8.70
N ASN A 4 -0.08 15.67 9.94
CA ASN A 4 0.85 14.62 10.38
C ASN A 4 0.54 13.26 9.71
N GLY A 5 -0.73 13.01 9.35
CA GLY A 5 -1.13 11.79 8.67
C GLY A 5 -0.58 11.71 7.25
N ILE A 6 -0.68 12.80 6.48
CA ILE A 6 -0.19 12.83 5.10
C ILE A 6 1.33 12.80 5.04
N GLU A 7 2.02 13.44 5.97
CA GLU A 7 3.48 13.37 6.06
C GLU A 7 3.96 11.95 6.41
N ASN A 8 3.30 11.30 7.38
CA ASN A 8 3.60 9.92 7.74
C ASN A 8 3.36 8.95 6.57
N PHE A 9 2.26 9.13 5.82
CA PHE A 9 1.99 8.35 4.61
C PHE A 9 3.14 8.46 3.60
N TRP A 10 3.54 9.68 3.25
CA TRP A 10 4.61 9.89 2.27
C TRP A 10 5.96 9.36 2.76
N ASN A 11 6.25 9.45 4.06
CA ASN A 11 7.47 8.89 4.64
C ASN A 11 7.50 7.34 4.52
N GLN A 12 6.38 6.67 4.75
CA GLN A 12 6.27 5.22 4.56
C GLN A 12 6.34 4.81 3.09
N ALA A 13 5.60 5.48 2.20
CA ALA A 13 5.61 5.21 0.77
C ALA A 13 7.03 5.36 0.17
N LYS A 14 7.76 6.43 0.52
CA LYS A 14 9.16 6.63 0.13
C LYS A 14 10.07 5.50 0.63
N ARG A 15 9.92 5.09 1.89
CA ARG A 15 10.72 4.00 2.47
C ARG A 15 10.49 2.67 1.75
N HIS A 16 9.24 2.36 1.40
CA HIS A 16 8.90 1.15 0.67
C HIS A 16 9.51 1.17 -0.75
N MET A 17 9.39 2.29 -1.46
CA MET A 17 9.92 2.46 -2.82
C MET A 17 11.44 2.33 -2.90
N ARG A 18 12.17 2.83 -1.88
CA ARG A 18 13.63 2.72 -1.79
C ARG A 18 14.11 1.27 -1.74
N LYS A 19 13.32 0.33 -1.21
CA LYS A 19 13.68 -1.10 -1.19
C LYS A 19 13.77 -1.71 -2.60
N PHE A 20 13.08 -1.11 -3.57
CA PHE A 20 13.02 -1.57 -4.95
C PHE A 20 13.91 -0.76 -5.91
N ASN A 21 14.77 0.14 -5.39
CA ASN A 21 15.54 1.10 -6.19
C ASN A 21 14.68 1.99 -7.10
N GLY A 22 13.45 2.26 -6.68
CA GLY A 22 12.45 2.97 -7.49
C GLY A 22 11.35 2.06 -8.01
N VAL A 23 10.36 2.66 -8.66
CA VAL A 23 9.23 1.96 -9.30
C VAL A 23 9.09 2.51 -10.71
N PRO A 24 8.90 1.68 -11.75
CA PRO A 24 8.64 2.16 -13.09
C PRO A 24 7.47 3.14 -13.12
N LYS A 25 7.58 4.23 -13.88
CA LYS A 25 6.55 5.28 -13.94
C LYS A 25 5.16 4.73 -14.27
N ALA A 26 5.08 3.71 -15.12
CA ALA A 26 3.82 3.04 -15.47
C ALA A 26 3.12 2.37 -14.27
N HIS A 27 3.87 1.93 -13.26
CA HIS A 27 3.34 1.24 -12.08
C HIS A 27 3.21 2.14 -10.86
N PHE A 28 3.64 3.40 -10.94
CA PHE A 28 3.64 4.33 -9.81
C PHE A 28 2.25 4.50 -9.19
N GLY A 29 1.20 4.57 -10.01
CA GLY A 29 -0.18 4.65 -9.52
C GLY A 29 -0.62 3.42 -8.72
N LEU A 30 -0.24 2.22 -9.17
CA LEU A 30 -0.53 0.97 -8.45
C LEU A 30 0.23 0.89 -7.13
N PHE A 31 1.49 1.31 -7.12
CA PHE A 31 2.30 1.36 -5.91
C PHE A 31 1.71 2.30 -4.85
N LEU A 32 1.19 3.47 -5.26
CA LEU A 32 0.52 4.37 -4.33
C LEU A 32 -0.76 3.76 -3.76
N LYS A 33 -1.52 3.03 -4.57
CA LYS A 33 -2.73 2.31 -4.12
C LYS A 33 -2.40 1.20 -3.13
N GLU A 34 -1.33 0.47 -3.36
CA GLU A 34 -0.80 -0.52 -2.41
C GLU A 34 -0.38 0.16 -1.10
N CYS A 35 0.37 1.26 -1.15
CA CYS A 35 0.76 2.00 0.05
C CYS A 35 -0.44 2.56 0.82
N GLU A 36 -1.46 3.08 0.13
CA GLU A 36 -2.72 3.54 0.72
C GLU A 36 -3.42 2.40 1.46
N TRP A 37 -3.51 1.24 0.83
CA TRP A 37 -4.08 0.05 1.45
C TRP A 37 -3.33 -0.36 2.72
N HIS A 38 -2.00 -0.52 2.65
CA HIS A 38 -1.19 -0.86 3.83
C HIS A 38 -1.29 0.19 4.95
N PHE A 39 -1.31 1.47 4.60
CA PHE A 39 -1.40 2.55 5.58
C PHE A 39 -2.73 2.52 6.34
N ASN A 40 -3.83 2.23 5.63
CA ASN A 40 -5.17 2.18 6.21
C ASN A 40 -5.52 0.84 6.87
N THR A 41 -4.78 -0.24 6.58
CA THR A 41 -4.99 -1.58 7.16
C THR A 41 -3.68 -2.11 7.74
N SER A 42 -3.27 -1.60 8.91
CA SER A 42 -1.96 -1.92 9.48
C SER A 42 -1.85 -3.33 10.08
N ASP A 43 -2.98 -4.00 10.36
CA ASP A 43 -2.99 -5.34 10.94
C ASP A 43 -2.74 -6.43 9.87
N PRO A 44 -1.68 -7.25 9.98
CA PRO A 44 -1.37 -8.28 8.99
C PRO A 44 -2.47 -9.34 8.81
N SER A 45 -3.27 -9.63 9.85
CA SER A 45 -4.34 -10.63 9.78
C SER A 45 -5.53 -10.09 8.97
N GLU A 46 -5.85 -8.80 9.15
CA GLU A 46 -6.84 -8.09 8.35
C GLU A 46 -6.41 -8.01 6.88
N GLN A 47 -5.14 -7.66 6.63
CA GLN A 47 -4.56 -7.65 5.29
C GLN A 47 -4.68 -9.00 4.58
N LEU A 48 -4.28 -10.07 5.27
CA LEU A 48 -4.36 -11.43 4.74
C LEU A 48 -5.81 -11.83 4.42
N THR A 49 -6.74 -11.46 5.30
CA THR A 49 -8.17 -11.72 5.10
C THR A 49 -8.69 -11.03 3.85
N GLN A 50 -8.33 -9.77 3.64
CA GLN A 50 -8.76 -9.00 2.48
C GLN A 50 -8.18 -9.52 1.17
N ILE A 51 -6.87 -9.87 1.14
CA ILE A 51 -6.25 -10.51 -0.03
C ILE A 51 -6.98 -11.81 -0.38
N LYS A 52 -7.27 -12.67 0.61
CA LYS A 52 -8.01 -13.92 0.38
C LYS A 52 -9.39 -13.67 -0.24
N GLN A 53 -10.09 -12.63 0.20
CA GLN A 53 -11.39 -12.25 -0.35
C GLN A 53 -11.28 -11.78 -1.81
N TRP A 54 -10.32 -10.92 -2.14
CA TRP A 54 -10.11 -10.44 -3.51
C TRP A 54 -9.72 -11.56 -4.46
N VAL A 55 -8.82 -12.46 -4.04
CA VAL A 55 -8.45 -13.65 -4.83
C VAL A 55 -9.70 -14.50 -5.12
N LYS A 56 -10.54 -14.75 -4.11
CA LYS A 56 -11.79 -15.51 -4.31
C LYS A 56 -12.76 -14.83 -5.26
N ARG A 57 -12.80 -13.50 -5.29
CA ARG A 57 -13.78 -12.72 -6.06
C ARG A 57 -13.36 -12.46 -7.51
N HIS A 58 -12.06 -12.31 -7.75
CA HIS A 58 -11.55 -11.78 -9.03
C HIS A 58 -10.62 -12.74 -9.77
N LEU A 59 -10.11 -13.78 -9.11
CA LEU A 59 -9.12 -14.72 -9.66
C LEU A 59 -9.59 -16.18 -9.62
N ARG A 60 -10.86 -16.42 -9.27
CA ARG A 60 -11.51 -17.75 -9.32
C ARG A 60 -12.64 -17.77 -10.32
#